data_AF-A0A1I5N102-F1
#
_entry.id   AF-A0A1I5N102-F1
#
_cell.length_a   1.000
_cell.length_b   1.000
_cell.length_c   1.000
_cell.angle_alpha   90.00
_cell.angle_beta   90.00
_cell.angle_gamma   90.00
#
_symmetry.space_group_name_H-M   'P 1'
#
loop_
_entity.id
_entity.type
_entity.pdbx_description
1 polymer ?
#
loop_
_entity_poly.entity_id
_entity_poly.type
_entity_poly.pdbx_seq_one_letter_code
_entity_poly.pdbx_strand_id
1 'polypeptide(L)'
;MIAFYLTFLGIYLYYANSKYFPDYLVRIPLLKSIGFLPVLSGTILFVYQWDWASGLLLSLTVVVLSLSLIQLSAVLGKAYFIGLIVMIHGFVILGNL
;
A
#
# COMPACT_ATOMS: atom_id res chain seq x y z
N MET A 1 9.87 7.13 -3.12
CA MET A 1 9.53 6.78 -1.71
C MET A 1 8.16 7.28 -1.17
N ILE A 2 7.85 8.58 -1.10
CA ILE A 2 6.61 9.07 -0.44
C ILE A 2 5.32 8.57 -1.12
N ALA A 3 5.32 8.56 -2.46
CA ALA A 3 4.20 8.07 -3.27
C ALA A 3 3.80 6.63 -2.90
N PHE A 4 4.80 5.77 -2.67
CA PHE A 4 4.60 4.39 -2.24
C PHE A 4 3.85 4.30 -0.90
N TYR A 5 4.30 5.04 0.12
CA TYR A 5 3.67 5.01 1.44
C TYR A 5 2.25 5.57 1.43
N LEU A 6 1.99 6.61 0.63
CA LEU A 6 0.64 7.17 0.48
C LEU A 6 -0.30 6.16 -0.16
N THR A 7 0.13 5.50 -1.24
CA THR A 7 -0.66 4.45 -1.89
C THR A 7 -0.91 3.27 -0.95
N PHE A 8 0.13 2.79 -0.24
CA PHE A 8 0.01 1.70 0.73
C PHE A 8 -0.94 2.06 1.88
N LEU A 9 -0.80 3.26 2.46
CA LEU A 9 -1.68 3.76 3.52
C LEU A 9 -3.13 3.86 3.07
N GLY A 10 -3.36 4.38 1.86
CA GLY A 10 -4.71 4.48 1.32
C GLY A 10 -5.39 3.13 1.16
N ILE A 11 -4.64 2.12 0.71
CA ILE A 11 -5.14 0.73 0.58
C ILE A 11 -5.34 0.09 1.95
N TYR A 12 -4.45 0.34 2.91
CA TYR A 12 -4.64 -0.09 4.28
C TYR A 12 -5.94 0.47 4.87
N LEU A 13 -6.18 1.78 4.74
CA LEU A 13 -7.40 2.44 5.22
C LEU A 13 -8.67 1.93 4.50
N TYR A 14 -8.57 1.70 3.19
CA TYR A 14 -9.65 1.10 2.41
C TYR A 14 -10.00 -0.32 2.91
N TYR A 15 -8.98 -1.14 3.18
CA TYR A 15 -9.14 -2.53 3.58
C TYR A 15 -9.42 -2.71 5.08
N ALA A 16 -9.16 -1.70 5.93
CA ALA A 16 -9.42 -1.74 7.39
C ALA A 16 -10.87 -2.11 7.76
N ASN A 17 -11.81 -1.80 6.88
CA ASN A 17 -13.24 -2.12 7.03
C ASN A 17 -13.64 -3.45 6.38
N SER A 18 -12.69 -4.26 5.91
CA SER A 18 -12.95 -5.57 5.32
C SER A 18 -13.19 -6.62 6.40
N LYS A 19 -14.02 -7.63 6.07
CA LYS A 19 -14.20 -8.83 6.90
C LYS A 19 -12.89 -9.61 7.04
N TYR A 20 -12.03 -9.55 6.01
CA TYR A 20 -10.75 -10.27 5.96
C TYR A 20 -9.57 -9.43 6.45
N PHE A 21 -9.84 -8.29 7.10
CA PHE A 21 -8.77 -7.49 7.67
C PHE A 21 -8.13 -8.25 8.85
N PRO A 22 -6.80 -8.39 8.91
CA PRO A 22 -6.16 -9.18 9.97
C PRO A 22 -6.42 -8.59 11.35
N ASP A 23 -6.86 -9.42 12.30
CA ASP A 23 -7.29 -8.96 13.64
C ASP A 23 -6.14 -8.44 14.52
N TYR A 24 -4.90 -8.79 14.18
CA TYR A 24 -3.71 -8.27 14.86
C TYR A 24 -3.28 -6.88 14.38
N LEU A 25 -3.89 -6.35 13.32
CA LEU A 25 -3.66 -5.00 12.81
C LEU A 25 -4.69 -4.02 13.38
N VAL A 26 -4.27 -2.77 13.57
CA VAL A 26 -5.15 -1.74 14.13
C VAL A 26 -6.19 -1.34 13.08
N ARG A 27 -7.46 -1.64 13.37
CA ARG A 27 -8.59 -1.15 12.58
C ARG A 27 -8.83 0.32 12.90
N ILE A 28 -8.72 1.18 11.89
CA ILE A 28 -9.08 2.60 12.01
C ILE A 28 -10.48 2.74 11.40
N PRO A 29 -11.52 3.04 12.19
CA PRO A 29 -12.90 3.14 11.72
C PRO A 29 -13.10 4.44 10.95
N LEU A 30 -12.58 4.51 9.74
CA LEU A 30 -12.79 5.59 8.79
C LEU A 30 -13.74 5.14 7.69
N LEU A 31 -14.40 6.09 7.02
CA LEU A 31 -15.14 5.81 5.79
C LEU A 31 -14.18 5.16 4.78
N LYS A 32 -14.57 4.02 4.17
CA LYS A 32 -13.77 3.33 3.14
C LYS A 32 -13.26 4.27 2.04
N SER A 33 -14.09 5.26 1.69
CA SER A 33 -13.79 6.26 0.66
C SER A 33 -12.64 7.20 1.02
N ILE A 34 -12.29 7.35 2.31
CA ILE A 34 -11.16 8.19 2.75
C ILE A 34 -9.83 7.58 2.29
N GLY A 35 -9.74 6.25 2.21
CA GLY A 35 -8.55 5.56 1.69
C GLY A 35 -8.24 5.89 0.22
N PHE A 36 -9.21 6.40 -0.54
CA PHE A 36 -8.98 6.82 -1.92
C PHE A 36 -8.11 8.08 -2.03
N LEU A 37 -8.18 8.99 -1.04
CA LEU A 37 -7.41 10.25 -1.07
C LEU A 37 -5.90 9.99 -1.08
N PRO A 38 -5.33 9.18 -0.16
CA PRO A 38 -3.90 8.84 -0.23
C PRO A 38 -3.49 8.08 -1.49
N VAL A 39 -4.36 7.21 -2.03
CA VAL A 39 -4.09 6.49 -3.30
C VAL A 39 -3.99 7.48 -4.47
N LEU A 40 -4.91 8.44 -4.55
CA LEU A 40 -4.84 9.50 -5.55
C LEU A 40 -3.58 10.34 -5.39
N SER A 41 -3.27 10.79 -4.17
CA SER A 41 -2.07 11.57 -3.91
C SER A 41 -0.80 10.81 -4.30
N GLY A 42 -0.70 9.52 -3.95
CA GLY A 42 0.41 8.66 -4.36
C GLY A 42 0.51 8.50 -5.88
N THR A 43 -0.62 8.32 -6.56
CA THR A 43 -0.68 8.20 -8.03
C THR A 43 -0.20 9.48 -8.71
N ILE A 44 -0.66 10.64 -8.25
CA ILE A 44 -0.25 11.95 -8.77
C ILE A 44 1.26 12.14 -8.62
N LEU A 45 1.83 11.77 -7.48
CA LEU A 45 3.27 11.85 -7.25
C LEU A 45 4.07 10.90 -8.15
N PHE A 46 3.58 9.68 -8.41
CA PHE A 46 4.23 8.77 -9.36
C PHE A 46 4.22 9.33 -10.78
N VAL A 47 3.09 9.88 -11.23
CA VAL A 47 2.96 10.51 -12.55
C VAL A 47 3.86 11.73 -12.68
N TYR A 48 3.98 12.55 -11.62
CA TYR A 48 4.84 13.72 -11.60
C TYR A 48 6.33 13.35 -11.71
N GLN A 49 6.74 12.21 -11.15
CA GLN A 49 8.16 11.81 -11.10
C GLN A 49 8.63 10.97 -12.30
N TRP A 50 7.76 10.16 -12.92
CA TRP A 50 8.15 9.12 -13.89
C TRP A 50 7.41 9.20 -15.24
N ASP A 51 6.80 10.34 -15.56
CA ASP A 51 5.86 10.55 -16.68
C ASP A 51 4.52 9.81 -16.53
N TRP A 52 3.54 10.20 -17.35
CA TRP A 52 2.15 9.73 -17.23
C TRP A 52 2.01 8.21 -17.37
N ALA A 53 2.67 7.60 -18.35
CA ALA A 53 2.52 6.17 -18.63
C ALA A 53 3.21 5.31 -17.56
N SER A 54 4.49 5.58 -17.28
CA SER A 54 5.26 4.79 -16.30
C SER A 54 4.80 5.08 -14.88
N GLY A 55 4.43 6.32 -14.56
CA GLY A 55 3.87 6.68 -13.26
C GLY A 55 2.53 6.01 -12.96
N LEU A 56 1.63 5.91 -13.95
CA LEU A 56 0.39 5.14 -13.81
C LEU A 56 0.69 3.64 -13.63
N LEU A 57 1.62 3.07 -14.40
CA LEU A 57 2.01 1.67 -14.29
C LEU A 57 2.62 1.35 -12.91
N LEU A 58 3.49 2.23 -12.41
CA LEU A 58 4.09 2.13 -11.08
C LEU A 58 3.02 2.22 -10.00
N SER A 59 2.11 3.20 -10.09
CA SER A 59 1.01 3.33 -9.13
C SER A 59 0.17 2.06 -9.09
N LEU A 60 -0.21 1.52 -10.25
CA LEU A 60 -1.01 0.30 -10.36
C LEU A 60 -0.28 -0.92 -9.79
N THR A 61 1.03 -1.02 -10.03
CA THR A 61 1.89 -2.05 -9.44
C THR A 61 1.90 -1.96 -7.91
N VAL A 62 2.07 -0.76 -7.36
CA VAL A 62 2.05 -0.54 -5.90
C VAL A 62 0.67 -0.85 -5.32
N VAL A 63 -0.41 -0.55 -6.04
CA VAL A 63 -1.76 -0.89 -5.62
C VAL A 63 -1.94 -2.41 -5.50
N VAL A 64 -1.58 -3.14 -6.56
CA VAL A 64 -1.67 -4.61 -6.58
C VAL A 64 -0.80 -5.21 -5.47
N LEU A 65 0.45 -4.74 -5.34
CA LEU A 65 1.36 -5.19 -4.30
C LEU A 65 0.77 -4.98 -2.90
N SER A 66 0.22 -3.80 -2.63
CA SER A 66 -0.39 -3.48 -1.33
C SER A 66 -1.60 -4.36 -1.01
N LEU A 67 -2.45 -4.62 -2.01
CA LEU A 67 -3.60 -5.53 -1.85
C LEU A 67 -3.15 -6.97 -1.56
N SER A 68 -2.17 -7.47 -2.32
CA SER A 68 -1.60 -8.80 -2.12
C SER A 68 -0.97 -8.93 -0.73
N LEU A 69 -0.26 -7.90 -0.26
CA LEU A 69 0.35 -7.89 1.07
C LEU A 69 -0.67 -8.03 2.19
N ILE A 70 -1.73 -7.24 2.14
CA ILE A 70 -2.77 -7.27 3.18
C ILE A 70 -3.47 -8.63 3.18
N GLN A 71 -3.74 -9.22 2.01
CA GLN A 71 -4.34 -10.57 1.92
C GLN A 71 -3.38 -11.66 2.40
N LEU A 72 -2.11 -11.63 1.96
CA LEU A 72 -1.08 -12.57 2.43
C LEU A 72 -0.87 -12.47 3.94
N SER A 73 -0.95 -11.26 4.50
CA SER A 73 -0.87 -11.03 5.94
C SER A 73 -2.03 -11.67 6.70
N ALA A 74 -3.22 -11.67 6.12
CA ALA A 74 -4.39 -12.30 6.72
C ALA A 74 -4.24 -13.84 6.76
N VAL A 75 -3.54 -14.42 5.78
CA VAL A 75 -3.34 -15.88 5.65
C VAL A 75 -2.12 -16.37 6.44
N LEU A 76 -0.97 -15.72 6.31
CA LEU A 76 0.31 -16.18 6.87
C LEU A 76 0.56 -15.71 8.30
N GLY A 77 -0.19 -14.71 8.78
CA GLY A 77 -0.07 -14.19 10.13
C GLY A 77 1.02 -13.12 10.32
N LYS A 78 1.14 -12.65 11.57
CA LYS A 78 1.86 -11.43 11.95
C LYS A 78 3.35 -11.41 11.61
N ALA A 79 4.06 -12.51 11.83
CA ALA A 79 5.51 -12.57 11.61
C ALA A 79 5.88 -12.39 10.13
N TYR A 80 5.11 -13.04 9.24
CA TYR A 80 5.30 -12.91 7.79
C TYR A 80 4.95 -11.51 7.29
N PHE A 81 3.91 -10.87 7.84
CA PHE A 81 3.56 -9.50 7.47
C PHE A 81 4.69 -8.50 7.79
N ILE A 82 5.25 -8.58 9.00
CA ILE A 82 6.36 -7.70 9.41
C ILE A 82 7.58 -7.97 8.53
N GLY A 83 7.91 -9.25 8.27
CA GLY A 83 8.99 -9.61 7.36
C GLY A 83 8.81 -9.05 5.95
N LEU A 84 7.60 -9.13 5.40
CA LEU A 84 7.28 -8.58 4.08
C LEU A 84 7.37 -7.05 4.03
N ILE A 85 6.88 -6.35 5.06
CA ILE A 85 7.03 -4.89 5.14
C ILE A 85 8.50 -4.50 5.22
N VAL A 86 9.29 -5.16 6.06
CA VAL A 86 10.73 -4.88 6.20
C VAL A 86 11.46 -5.13 4.89
N MET A 87 11.16 -6.24 4.21
CA MET A 87 11.75 -6.58 2.92
C MET A 87 11.41 -5.53 1.86
N ILE A 88 10.15 -5.11 1.78
CA ILE A 88 9.70 -4.08 0.84
C ILE A 88 10.32 -2.72 1.16
N HIS A 89 10.37 -2.35 2.43
CA HIS A 89 11.06 -1.14 2.87
C HIS A 89 12.53 -1.18 2.46
N GLY A 90 13.20 -2.32 2.64
CA GLY A 90 14.56 -2.56 2.17
C GLY A 90 14.70 -2.40 0.66
N PHE A 91 13.78 -2.97 -0.14
CA PHE A 91 13.78 -2.79 -1.60
C PHE A 91 13.55 -1.35 -2.03
N VAL A 92 12.66 -0.61 -1.37
CA VAL A 92 12.41 0.81 -1.67
C VAL A 92 13.64 1.65 -1.34
N ILE A 93 14.36 1.34 -0.25
CA ILE A 93 15.62 2.02 0.11
C ILE A 93 16.73 1.68 -0.89
N LEU A 94 16.94 0.39 -1.17
CA LEU A 94 18.01 -0.08 -2.06
C LEU A 94 17.78 0.32 -3.52
N GLY A 95 16.53 0.44 -3.94
CA GLY A 95 16.16 0.76 -5.32
C GLY A 95 16.27 2.22 -5.71
N ASN A 96 16.45 3.17 -4.77
CA ASN A 96 16.40 4.61 -5.03
C ASN A 96 15.22 5.03 -5.94
N LEU A 97 14.03 4.48 -5.64
CA LEU A 97 12.72 4.83 -6.21
C LEU A 97 11.92 5.68 -5.21
#